data_AF-A0A2M8BYG2-F1
#
_entry.id   AF-A0A2M8BYG2-F1
#
_cell.length_a   1.000
_cell.length_b   1.000
_cell.length_c   1.000
_cell.angle_alpha   90.00
_cell.angle_beta   90.00
_cell.angle_gamma   90.00
#
_symmetry.space_group_name_H-M   'P 1'
#
loop_
_entity.id
_entity.type
_entity.pdbx_description
1 polymer ?
#
loop_
_entity_poly.entity_id
_entity_poly.type
_entity_poly.pdbx_seq_one_letter_code
_entity_poly.pdbx_strand_id
1 'polypeptide(L)'
;FMYRGKISCVIVGADRIAANGDVANKIGTYTLAVLAKENGIPFYVAAPTSTIDSSLASGDKIPIEERDPREVTHLMEIPIAPEGVKAANPAFDITPHQYISAIITEKGIIREPYEQQITKVASPRWQAPGAWRGNIN
;
A
#
# COMPACT_ATOMS: atom_id res chain seq x y z
N PHE A 1 10.71 14.74 -11.04
CA PHE A 1 10.74 15.82 -10.03
C PHE A 1 11.67 15.52 -8.86
N MET A 2 11.63 14.30 -8.30
CA MET A 2 12.51 13.82 -7.23
C MET A 2 14.00 14.07 -7.53
N TYR A 3 14.51 13.54 -8.64
CA TYR A 3 15.92 13.74 -9.06
C TYR A 3 16.33 15.21 -9.21
N ARG A 4 15.40 16.10 -9.56
CA ARG A 4 15.66 17.53 -9.69
C ARG A 4 15.60 18.28 -8.34
N GLY A 5 15.48 17.57 -7.21
CA GLY A 5 15.38 18.16 -5.87
C GLY A 5 14.10 18.97 -5.63
N LYS A 6 13.06 18.77 -6.44
CA LYS A 6 11.81 19.55 -6.34
C LYS A 6 10.78 18.97 -5.36
N ILE A 7 11.10 17.82 -4.75
CA ILE A 7 10.21 17.09 -3.84
C ILE A 7 10.95 16.91 -2.52
N SER A 8 10.34 17.35 -1.42
CA SER A 8 10.94 17.28 -0.08
C SER A 8 10.44 16.09 0.74
N CYS A 9 9.28 15.54 0.40
CA CYS A 9 8.73 14.33 1.02
C CYS A 9 7.70 13.67 0.09
N VAL A 10 7.41 12.41 0.35
CA VAL A 10 6.28 11.67 -0.23
C VAL A 10 5.36 11.26 0.91
N ILE A 11 4.05 11.44 0.72
CA ILE A 11 3.02 10.99 1.65
C ILE A 11 1.97 10.23 0.84
N VAL A 12 1.65 9.01 1.25
CA VAL A 12 0.60 8.17 0.65
C VAL A 12 -0.37 7.67 1.71
N GLY A 13 -1.52 7.17 1.28
CA GLY A 13 -2.43 6.39 2.13
C GLY A 13 -1.97 4.94 2.29
N ALA A 14 -2.84 4.12 2.88
CA ALA A 14 -2.72 2.67 2.88
C ALA A 14 -4.10 2.02 2.84
N ASP A 15 -4.19 0.87 2.18
CA ASP A 15 -5.35 -0.02 2.21
C ASP A 15 -5.21 -1.07 3.32
N ARG A 16 -3.99 -1.52 3.60
CA ARG A 16 -3.67 -2.43 4.71
C ARG A 16 -2.23 -2.31 5.15
N ILE A 17 -1.97 -2.43 6.45
CA ILE A 17 -0.63 -2.43 7.03
C ILE A 17 -0.44 -3.72 7.84
N ALA A 18 0.59 -4.51 7.54
CA ALA A 18 0.92 -5.72 8.28
C ALA A 18 1.64 -5.41 9.61
N ALA A 19 1.78 -6.41 10.48
CA ALA A 19 2.40 -6.26 11.79
C ALA A 19 3.86 -5.78 11.72
N ASN A 20 4.62 -6.18 10.69
CA ASN A 20 5.99 -5.72 10.45
C ASN A 20 6.09 -4.31 9.84
N GLY A 21 4.97 -3.66 9.55
CA GLY A 21 4.92 -2.34 8.94
C GLY A 21 4.92 -2.34 7.41
N ASP A 22 4.91 -3.50 6.74
CA ASP A 22 4.71 -3.55 5.29
C ASP A 22 3.33 -3.00 4.93
N VAL A 23 3.27 -2.26 3.84
CA VAL A 23 2.06 -1.53 3.44
C VAL A 23 1.58 -1.99 2.08
N ALA A 24 0.32 -2.42 2.03
CA ALA A 24 -0.42 -2.53 0.78
C ALA A 24 -1.13 -1.20 0.48
N ASN A 25 -0.92 -0.66 -0.71
CA ASN A 25 -1.60 0.53 -1.21
C ASN A 25 -1.74 0.45 -2.73
N LYS A 26 -2.47 1.40 -3.34
CA LYS A 26 -2.68 1.48 -4.79
C LYS A 26 -1.39 1.23 -5.58
N ILE A 27 -1.50 0.43 -6.65
CA ILE A 27 -0.40 0.09 -7.55
C ILE A 27 0.40 1.33 -7.98
N GLY A 28 1.72 1.24 -7.93
CA GLY A 28 2.67 2.34 -8.12
C GLY A 28 3.28 2.89 -6.82
N THR A 29 2.72 2.55 -5.65
CA THR A 29 3.22 3.02 -4.36
C THR A 29 4.62 2.48 -4.08
N TYR A 30 4.87 1.19 -4.30
CA TYR A 30 6.19 0.59 -4.15
C TYR A 30 7.24 1.27 -5.05
N THR A 31 6.87 1.56 -6.30
CA THR A 31 7.76 2.26 -7.23
C THR A 31 8.12 3.65 -6.72
N LEU A 32 7.14 4.41 -6.21
CA LEU A 32 7.39 5.72 -5.59
C LEU A 32 8.30 5.61 -4.36
N ALA A 33 8.14 4.58 -3.54
CA ALA A 33 8.93 4.36 -2.33
C ALA A 33 10.41 4.04 -2.66
N VAL A 34 10.65 3.19 -3.66
CA VAL A 34 12.00 2.91 -4.18
C VAL A 34 12.64 4.20 -4.71
N LEU A 35 11.93 4.94 -5.57
CA LEU A 35 12.45 6.20 -6.12
C LEU A 35 12.71 7.25 -5.04
N ALA A 36 11.87 7.33 -4.01
CA ALA A 36 12.08 8.23 -2.89
C ALA A 36 13.37 7.89 -2.14
N LYS A 37 13.59 6.61 -1.83
CA LYS A 37 14.81 6.12 -1.16
C LYS A 37 16.07 6.44 -1.97
N GLU A 38 16.07 6.13 -3.28
CA GLU A 38 17.21 6.40 -4.16
C GLU A 38 17.55 7.90 -4.29
N ASN A 39 16.59 8.79 -4.01
CA ASN A 39 16.79 10.23 -4.03
C ASN A 39 16.92 10.85 -2.62
N GLY A 40 17.02 10.04 -1.56
CA GLY A 40 17.14 10.53 -0.18
C GLY A 40 15.91 11.30 0.33
N ILE A 41 14.74 11.02 -0.24
CA ILE A 41 13.47 11.70 0.10
C ILE A 41 12.72 10.86 1.14
N PRO A 42 12.29 11.43 2.27
CA PRO A 42 11.50 10.69 3.25
C PRO A 42 10.13 10.30 2.69
N PHE A 43 9.73 9.06 2.95
CA PHE A 43 8.49 8.45 2.48
C PHE A 43 7.60 8.11 3.67
N TYR A 44 6.43 8.73 3.76
CA TYR A 44 5.50 8.56 4.86
C TYR A 44 4.21 7.88 4.40
N VAL A 45 3.67 7.06 5.28
CA VAL A 45 2.34 6.47 5.11
C VAL A 45 1.41 7.08 6.15
N ALA A 46 0.28 7.63 5.73
CA ALA A 46 -0.74 8.17 6.62
C ALA A 46 -1.99 7.29 6.56
N ALA A 47 -2.30 6.61 7.66
CA ALA A 47 -3.44 5.71 7.73
C ALA A 47 -3.97 5.61 9.18
N PRO A 48 -5.29 5.43 9.38
CA PRO A 48 -5.83 5.24 10.72
C PRO A 48 -5.37 3.90 11.32
N THR A 49 -5.35 3.79 12.64
CA THR A 49 -4.97 2.51 13.30
C THR A 49 -5.89 1.35 12.94
N SER A 50 -7.10 1.63 12.45
CA SER A 50 -7.98 0.61 11.91
C SER A 50 -7.34 -0.10 10.72
N THR A 51 -6.65 0.58 9.80
CA THR A 51 -6.02 -0.01 8.60
C THR A 51 -4.91 -1.04 8.92
N ILE A 52 -4.46 -1.10 10.18
CA ILE A 52 -3.44 -2.05 10.61
C ILE A 52 -4.07 -3.41 10.89
N ASP A 53 -3.59 -4.43 10.20
CA ASP A 53 -3.96 -5.82 10.38
C ASP A 53 -2.84 -6.59 11.10
N SER A 54 -2.84 -6.54 12.43
CA SER A 54 -1.85 -7.23 13.26
C SER A 54 -1.93 -8.76 13.20
N SER A 55 -2.91 -9.34 12.50
CA SER A 55 -2.98 -10.78 12.28
C SER A 55 -2.03 -11.25 11.16
N LEU A 56 -1.58 -10.35 10.30
CA LEU A 56 -0.65 -10.63 9.21
C LEU A 56 0.77 -10.29 9.63
N ALA A 57 1.65 -11.28 9.61
CA ALA A 57 3.04 -11.10 10.02
C ALA A 57 3.84 -10.19 9.05
N SER A 58 3.57 -10.28 7.74
CA SER A 58 4.27 -9.51 6.71
C SER A 58 3.36 -9.16 5.53
N GLY A 59 3.83 -8.27 4.65
CA GLY A 59 3.14 -7.89 3.42
C GLY A 59 2.88 -9.05 2.46
N ASP A 60 3.72 -10.11 2.49
CA ASP A 60 3.54 -11.33 1.67
C ASP A 60 2.23 -12.07 1.98
N LYS A 61 1.62 -11.79 3.14
CA LYS A 61 0.34 -12.39 3.55
C LYS A 61 -0.87 -11.55 3.15
N ILE A 62 -0.66 -10.37 2.55
CA ILE A 62 -1.75 -9.53 2.07
C ILE A 62 -2.16 -10.01 0.66
N PRO A 63 -3.40 -10.48 0.46
CA PRO A 63 -3.87 -10.84 -0.87
C PRO A 63 -3.98 -9.60 -1.76
N ILE A 64 -3.48 -9.71 -3.00
CA ILE A 64 -3.57 -8.64 -3.99
C ILE A 64 -4.78 -8.89 -4.90
N GLU A 65 -5.68 -7.92 -4.97
CA GLU A 65 -6.82 -7.93 -5.89
C GLU A 65 -6.32 -7.78 -7.34
N GLU A 66 -6.69 -8.72 -8.20
CA GLU A 66 -6.57 -8.60 -9.65
C GLU A 66 -7.93 -8.16 -10.20
N ARG A 67 -7.94 -7.04 -10.93
CA ARG A 67 -9.16 -6.44 -11.48
C ARG A 67 -9.34 -6.78 -12.95
N ASP A 68 -10.47 -6.37 -13.52
CA ASP A 68 -10.77 -6.61 -14.93
C ASP A 68 -9.66 -5.97 -15.82
N PRO A 69 -9.01 -6.74 -16.72
CA PRO A 69 -8.06 -6.23 -17.71
C PRO A 69 -8.61 -5.11 -18.61
N ARG A 70 -9.94 -4.94 -18.69
CA ARG A 70 -10.59 -3.82 -19.38
C ARG A 70 -10.18 -2.46 -18.82
N GLU A 71 -9.90 -2.33 -17.53
CA GLU A 71 -9.46 -1.06 -16.93
C GLU A 71 -8.08 -0.59 -17.45
N VAL A 72 -7.28 -1.52 -18.00
CA VAL A 72 -5.98 -1.22 -18.62
C VAL A 72 -6.11 -1.00 -20.11
N THR A 73 -6.98 -1.77 -20.77
CA THR A 73 -7.13 -1.76 -22.23
C THR A 73 -8.16 -0.74 -22.75
N HIS A 74 -9.00 -0.20 -21.87
CA HIS A 74 -10.06 0.77 -22.18
C HIS A 74 -10.00 1.97 -21.25
N LEU A 75 -10.40 3.13 -21.76
CA LEU A 75 -10.63 4.36 -20.99
C LEU A 75 -12.03 4.88 -21.30
N MET A 76 -12.89 5.02 -20.28
CA MET A 76 -14.30 5.41 -20.46
C MET A 76 -15.02 4.53 -21.51
N GLU A 77 -14.83 3.21 -21.44
CA GLU A 77 -15.31 2.20 -22.42
C GLU A 77 -14.72 2.31 -23.84
N ILE A 78 -13.81 3.25 -24.11
CA ILE A 78 -13.14 3.39 -25.41
C ILE A 78 -11.85 2.56 -25.40
N PRO A 79 -11.64 1.62 -26.35
CA PRO A 79 -10.41 0.83 -26.41
C PRO A 79 -9.21 1.71 -26.76
N ILE A 80 -8.11 1.53 -26.02
CA ILE A 80 -6.84 2.25 -26.20
C ILE A 80 -5.65 1.32 -26.51
N ALA A 81 -5.87 0.01 -26.42
CA ALA A 81 -4.87 -1.02 -26.72
C ALA A 81 -5.28 -1.85 -27.95
N PRO A 82 -4.34 -2.51 -28.64
CA PRO A 82 -4.67 -3.41 -29.75
C PRO A 82 -5.64 -4.51 -29.35
N GLU A 83 -6.51 -4.90 -30.28
CA GLU A 83 -7.49 -5.98 -30.07
C GLU A 83 -6.79 -7.31 -29.73
N GLY A 84 -7.34 -8.05 -28.76
CA GLY A 84 -6.85 -9.37 -28.36
C GLY A 84 -5.62 -9.38 -27.44
N VAL A 85 -5.08 -8.20 -27.06
CA VAL A 85 -3.96 -8.14 -26.11
C VAL A 85 -4.39 -8.57 -24.70
N LYS A 86 -3.51 -9.27 -23.99
CA LYS A 86 -3.69 -9.61 -22.57
C LYS A 86 -3.07 -8.53 -21.69
N ALA A 87 -3.71 -8.20 -20.58
CA ALA A 87 -3.20 -7.27 -19.58
C ALA A 87 -3.27 -7.88 -18.18
N ALA A 88 -2.30 -7.54 -17.33
CA ALA A 88 -2.35 -7.76 -15.89
C ALA A 88 -2.87 -6.49 -15.23
N ASN A 89 -3.67 -6.61 -14.17
CA ASN A 89 -4.26 -5.45 -13.50
C ASN A 89 -4.31 -5.66 -11.97
N PRO A 90 -3.15 -5.77 -11.31
CA PRO A 90 -3.10 -5.76 -9.85
C PRO A 90 -3.51 -4.38 -9.34
N ALA A 91 -4.51 -4.33 -8.47
CA ALA A 91 -5.06 -3.08 -7.95
C ALA A 91 -4.16 -2.41 -6.90
N PHE A 92 -3.23 -3.17 -6.32
CA PHE A 92 -2.36 -2.79 -5.22
C PHE A 92 -0.95 -3.37 -5.38
N ASP A 93 0.03 -2.75 -4.73
CA ASP A 93 1.35 -3.33 -4.51
C ASP A 93 1.74 -3.31 -3.04
N ILE A 94 2.78 -4.07 -2.69
CA ILE A 94 3.37 -4.11 -1.35
C ILE A 94 4.61 -3.22 -1.33
N THR A 95 4.63 -2.27 -0.41
CA THR A 95 5.80 -1.48 -0.06
C THR A 95 6.44 -2.03 1.22
N PRO A 96 7.64 -2.63 1.14
CA PRO A 96 8.34 -3.11 2.32
C PRO A 96 8.68 -1.99 3.30
N HIS A 97 8.56 -2.26 4.60
CA HIS A 97 8.75 -1.27 5.66
C HIS A 97 10.12 -0.55 5.62
N GLN A 98 11.16 -1.19 5.08
CA GLN A 98 12.50 -0.61 4.87
C GLN A 98 12.56 0.59 3.89
N TYR A 99 11.47 0.87 3.16
CA TYR A 99 11.33 2.06 2.33
C TYR A 99 10.52 3.18 3.01
N ILE A 100 9.92 2.89 4.17
CA ILE A 100 9.01 3.79 4.88
C ILE A 100 9.77 4.48 6.01
N SER A 101 9.68 5.80 6.05
CA SER A 101 10.30 6.64 7.08
C SER A 101 9.48 6.67 8.38
N ALA A 102 8.15 6.73 8.27
CA ALA A 102 7.23 6.59 9.40
C ALA A 102 5.80 6.30 8.92
N ILE A 103 5.00 5.68 9.79
CA ILE A 103 3.55 5.52 9.62
C ILE A 103 2.86 6.50 10.59
N ILE A 104 2.00 7.36 10.05
CA ILE A 104 1.29 8.41 10.76
C ILE A 104 -0.15 7.95 10.98
N THR A 105 -0.57 7.92 12.25
CA THR A 105 -1.91 7.50 12.68
C THR A 105 -2.54 8.57 13.57
N GLU A 106 -3.83 8.44 13.87
CA GLU A 106 -4.52 9.28 14.85
C GLU A 106 -4.00 9.11 16.29
N LYS A 107 -3.24 8.03 16.58
CA LYS A 107 -2.60 7.78 17.88
C LYS A 107 -1.13 8.20 17.92
N GLY A 108 -0.62 8.81 16.85
CA GLY A 108 0.76 9.29 16.75
C GLY A 108 1.55 8.67 15.62
N ILE A 109 2.87 8.90 15.65
CA ILE A 109 3.81 8.52 14.60
C ILE A 109 4.58 7.26 15.01
N ILE A 110 4.47 6.21 14.19
CA ILE A 110 5.13 4.92 14.36
C ILE A 110 6.41 4.90 13.49
N ARG A 111 7.53 4.51 14.09
CA ARG A 111 8.83 4.31 13.42
C ARG A 111 9.37 2.92 13.74
N GLU A 112 10.41 2.52 13.02
CA GLU A 112 11.22 1.34 13.33
C GLU A 112 11.62 1.28 14.83
N PRO A 113 11.59 0.09 15.48
CA PRO A 113 11.09 -1.18 14.96
C PRO A 113 9.55 -1.25 14.97
N TYR A 114 8.95 -1.49 13.79
CA TYR A 114 7.50 -1.39 13.59
C TYR A 114 6.67 -2.36 14.42
N GLU A 115 7.05 -3.64 14.48
CA GLU A 115 6.31 -4.68 15.21
C GLU A 115 6.03 -4.29 16.67
N GLN A 116 7.04 -3.74 17.35
CA GLN A 116 6.95 -3.35 18.75
C GLN A 116 6.05 -2.13 18.96
N GLN A 117 6.08 -1.19 18.02
CA GLN A 117 5.32 0.05 18.13
C GLN A 117 3.86 -0.15 17.69
N ILE A 118 3.63 -0.93 16.64
CA ILE A 118 2.29 -1.29 16.14
C ILE A 118 1.49 -2.00 17.24
N THR A 119 2.11 -2.92 17.98
CA THR A 119 1.45 -3.63 19.09
C THR A 119 0.89 -2.68 20.16
N LYS A 120 1.49 -1.50 20.35
CA LYS A 120 1.04 -0.51 21.35
C LYS A 120 -0.17 0.31 20.91
N VAL A 121 -0.40 0.41 19.60
CA VAL A 121 -1.43 1.28 19.02
C VAL A 121 -2.54 0.53 18.30
N ALA A 122 -2.30 -0.73 17.93
CA ALA A 122 -3.29 -1.62 17.33
C ALA A 122 -4.49 -1.82 18.26
N SER A 123 -5.68 -1.63 17.70
CA SER A 123 -6.96 -1.85 18.38
C SER A 123 -7.31 -3.35 18.34
N PRO A 124 -8.20 -3.87 19.22
CA PRO A 124 -8.61 -5.28 19.15
C PRO A 124 -9.27 -5.60 17.81
N ARG A 125 -8.70 -6.58 17.08
CA ARG A 125 -9.15 -7.24 15.83
C ARG A 125 -9.77 -6.33 14.74
N TRP A 126 -8.99 -6.16 13.66
CA TRP A 126 -9.50 -5.79 12.33
C TRP A 126 -10.67 -6.72 11.93
N GLN A 127 -11.84 -6.12 11.64
CA GLN A 127 -12.94 -6.79 10.93
C GLN A 127 -12.98 -6.19 9.52
N ALA A 128 -12.70 -7.01 8.51
CA ALA A 128 -12.66 -6.54 7.13
C ALA A 128 -13.99 -5.86 6.73
N PRO A 129 -13.96 -4.70 6.03
CA PRO A 129 -15.14 -4.14 5.39
C PRO A 129 -15.77 -5.15 4.43
N GLY A 130 -17.11 -5.17 4.35
CA GLY A 130 -17.89 -6.20 3.65
C GLY A 130 -17.53 -6.45 2.17
N ALA A 131 -16.84 -5.52 1.51
CA ALA A 131 -16.34 -5.67 0.14
C ALA A 131 -15.31 -6.80 -0.05
N TRP A 132 -14.66 -7.25 1.03
CA TRP A 132 -13.64 -8.31 0.99
C TRP A 132 -14.18 -9.72 1.32
N ARG A 133 -15.49 -9.89 1.53
CA ARG A 133 -16.12 -11.23 1.62
C ARG A 133 -16.39 -11.81 0.22
N GLY A 134 -15.42 -11.72 -0.68
CA GLY A 134 -15.44 -12.45 -1.93
C GLY A 134 -15.20 -13.93 -1.63
N ASN A 135 -16.18 -14.77 -1.96
CA ASN A 135 -16.23 -16.22 -1.81
C ASN A 135 -14.86 -16.91 -1.72
N ILE A 136 -14.46 -17.25 -0.50
CA ILE A 136 -13.63 -18.42 -0.25
C ILE A 136 -14.60 -19.61 -0.08
N ASN A 137 -14.82 -20.33 -1.19
CA ASN A 137 -15.58 -21.58 -1.36
C ASN A 137 -16.77 -21.83 -0.44
#